data_AF-A0A2P8QYP0-F1
#
_entry.id   AF-A0A2P8QYP0-F1
#
_cell.length_a   1.000
_cell.length_b   1.000
_cell.length_c   1.000
_cell.angle_alpha   90.00
_cell.angle_beta   90.00
_cell.angle_gamma   90.00
#
_symmetry.space_group_name_H-M   'P 1'
#
loop_
_entity.id
_entity.type
_entity.pdbx_description
1 polymer ?
#
loop_
_entity_poly.entity_id
_entity_poly.type
_entity_poly.pdbx_seq_one_letter_code
_entity_poly.pdbx_strand_id
1 'polypeptide(L)' 'MKKMLILLAGALAVFTLSVFSYTFYEWLFHSKDVAMTAWAITIGLFNGFFSPAKLLNMFRQWHGA' A
#
# COMPACT_ATOMS: atom_id res chain seq x y z
N MET A 1 14.71 -10.54 16.68
CA MET A 1 14.64 -9.16 17.24
C MET A 1 14.66 -8.08 16.16
N LYS A 2 15.80 -7.77 15.51
CA LYS A 2 15.89 -6.66 14.52
C LYS A 2 14.90 -6.75 13.35
N LYS A 3 14.73 -7.93 12.74
CA LYS A 3 13.77 -8.16 11.64
C LYS A 3 12.32 -7.93 12.05
N MET A 4 11.97 -8.27 13.29
CA MET A 4 10.63 -8.13 13.83
C MET A 4 10.28 -6.66 14.08
N LEU A 5 11.24 -5.87 14.57
CA LEU A 5 11.10 -4.42 14.72
C LEU A 5 10.94 -3.71 13.37
N ILE A 6 11.70 -4.13 12.35
CA ILE A 6 11.60 -3.58 10.99
C ILE A 6 10.23 -3.89 10.38
N LEU A 7 9.75 -5.13 10.54
CA LEU A 7 8.40 -5.52 10.10
C LEU A 7 7.31 -4.73 10.82
N LEU A 8 7.46 -4.52 12.14
CA LEU A 8 6.50 -3.75 12.93
C LEU A 8 6.48 -2.27 12.53
N ALA A 9 7.66 -1.69 12.29
CA ALA A 9 7.79 -0.32 11.81
C ALA A 9 7.20 -0.15 10.41
N GLY A 10 7.44 -1.10 9.51
CA GLY A 10 6.82 -1.14 8.18
C GLY A 10 5.29 -1.26 8.26
N ALA A 11 4.77 -2.15 9.11
CA ALA A 11 3.34 -2.31 9.32
C ALA A 11 2.69 -1.04 9.89
N LEU A 12 3.33 -0.40 10.87
CA LEU A 12 2.87 0.88 11.42
C LEU A 12 2.87 1.98 10.37
N ALA A 13 3.92 2.09 9.56
CA ALA A 13 3.99 3.08 8.49
C ALA A 13 2.90 2.87 7.43
N VAL A 14 2.65 1.61 7.03
CA VAL A 14 1.56 1.28 6.09
C VAL A 14 0.20 1.60 6.72
N PHE A 15 0.01 1.31 8.00
CA PHE A 15 -1.24 1.59 8.71
C PHE A 15 -1.52 3.10 8.79
N THR A 16 -0.53 3.90 9.20
CA THR A 16 -0.69 5.36 9.29
C THR A 16 -0.92 6.00 7.91
N LEU A 17 -0.20 5.56 6.87
CA LEU A 17 -0.43 5.99 5.49
C LEU A 17 -1.83 5.61 4.99
N SER A 18 -2.32 4.42 5.35
CA SER A 18 -3.66 3.96 4.97
C SER A 18 -4.73 4.85 5.59
N VAL A 19 -4.65 5.11 6.89
CA VAL A 19 -5.59 6.01 7.60
C VAL A 19 -5.53 7.42 7.01
N PHE A 20 -4.32 7.96 6.82
CA PHE A 20 -4.13 9.29 6.25
C PHE A 20 -4.74 9.40 4.84
N SER A 21 -4.47 8.41 3.97
CA SER A 21 -5.03 8.37 2.62
C SER A 21 -6.56 8.34 2.65
N TYR A 22 -7.17 7.51 3.50
CA TYR A 22 -8.62 7.44 3.63
C TYR A 22 -9.21 8.78 4.07
N THR A 23 -8.64 9.42 5.09
CA THR A 23 -9.09 10.75 5.54
C THR A 23 -8.92 11.83 4.48
N PHE A 24 -7.87 11.74 3.66
CA PHE A 24 -7.67 12.64 2.52
C PHE A 24 -8.75 12.44 1.44
N TYR A 25 -9.13 11.20 1.16
CA TYR A 25 -10.22 10.88 0.23
C TYR A 25 -11.59 11.35 0.76
N GLU A 26 -11.86 11.22 2.06
CA GLU A 26 -13.07 11.79 2.68
C GLU A 26 -13.11 13.32 2.62
N TRP A 27 -11.94 13.99 2.69
CA TRP A 27 -11.87 15.44 2.52
C TRP A 27 -12.05 15.88 1.06
N LEU A 28 -11.47 15.12 0.12
CA LEU A 28 -11.51 15.44 -1.31
C LEU A 28 -12.89 15.18 -1.93
N PHE A 29 -13.57 14.12 -1.50
CA PHE A 29 -14.88 13.73 -2.03
C PHE A 29 -15.98 13.99 -1.00
N HIS A 30 -16.95 14.83 -1.36
CA HIS A 30 -18.10 15.15 -0.51
C HIS A 30 -19.03 13.96 -0.24
N SER A 31 -18.93 12.89 -1.05
CA SER A 31 -19.69 11.65 -0.91
C SER A 31 -18.80 10.50 -0.44
N LYS A 32 -19.18 9.89 0.69
CA LYS A 32 -18.47 8.75 1.30
C LYS A 32 -18.39 7.54 0.38
N ASP A 33 -19.43 7.28 -0.42
CA ASP A 33 -19.45 6.16 -1.36
C ASP A 33 -18.39 6.33 -2.46
N VAL A 34 -18.19 7.57 -2.92
CA VAL A 34 -17.18 7.91 -3.92
C VAL A 34 -15.77 7.81 -3.31
N ALA A 35 -15.59 8.31 -2.08
CA ALA A 35 -14.32 8.21 -1.37
C ALA A 35 -13.88 6.75 -1.17
N MET A 36 -14.78 5.89 -0.69
CA MET A 36 -14.50 4.46 -0.49
C MET A 36 -14.18 3.75 -1.81
N THR A 37 -14.94 4.05 -2.87
CA THR A 37 -14.71 3.43 -4.19
C THR A 37 -13.37 3.84 -4.78
N ALA A 38 -13.03 5.13 -4.73
CA ALA A 38 -11.75 5.64 -5.21
C ALA A 38 -10.56 5.09 -4.40
N TRP A 39 -10.72 4.97 -3.09
CA TRP A 39 -9.72 4.38 -2.21
C TRP A 39 -9.51 2.89 -2.51
N ALA A 40 -10.60 2.12 -2.69
CA ALA A 40 -10.53 0.70 -3.07
C ALA A 40 -9.84 0.48 -4.43
N ILE A 41 -10.13 1.34 -5.42
CA ILE A 41 -9.44 1.32 -6.73
C ILE A 41 -7.95 1.57 -6.54
N THR A 42 -7.58 2.55 -5.72
CA THR A 42 -6.18 2.88 -5.45
C THR A 42 -5.44 1.69 -4.83
N ILE A 43 -6.03 1.03 -3.82
CA ILE A 43 -5.46 -0.18 -3.22
C ILE A 43 -5.34 -1.30 -4.25
N GLY A 44 -6.36 -1.49 -5.09
CA GLY A 44 -6.36 -2.49 -6.16
C GLY A 44 -5.21 -2.27 -7.15
N LEU A 45 -4.99 -1.03 -7.58
CA LEU A 45 -3.87 -0.65 -8.44
C LEU A 45 -2.53 -0.90 -7.73
N PHE A 46 -2.37 -0.44 -6.49
CA PHE A 46 -1.16 -0.69 -5.70
C PHE A 46 -0.84 -2.18 -5.60
N ASN A 47 -1.82 -3.03 -5.29
CA ASN A 47 -1.63 -4.48 -5.23
C ASN A 47 -1.31 -5.11 -6.60
N GLY A 48 -1.86 -4.55 -7.69
CA GLY A 48 -1.55 -5.01 -9.06
C GLY A 48 -0.15 -4.63 -9.54
N PHE A 49 0.37 -3.48 -9.11
CA PHE A 49 1.74 -3.03 -9.43
C PHE A 49 2.78 -3.66 -8.50
N PHE A 50 2.53 -3.62 -7.19
CA PHE A 50 3.41 -4.16 -6.15
C PHE A 50 3.01 -5.58 -5.75
N SER A 51 2.45 -6.36 -6.68
CA SER A 51 2.12 -7.74 -6.36
C SER A 51 3.38 -8.45 -5.88
N PRO A 52 3.31 -9.24 -4.79
CA PRO A 52 4.48 -9.92 -4.25
C PRO A 52 5.21 -10.74 -5.32
N ALA A 53 4.48 -11.27 -6.30
CA ALA A 53 5.02 -11.99 -7.46
C ALA A 53 5.83 -11.09 -8.41
N LYS A 54 5.37 -9.87 -8.71
CA LYS A 54 6.13 -8.90 -9.54
C LYS A 54 7.39 -8.43 -8.82
N LEU A 55 7.28 -8.12 -7.53
CA LEU A 55 8.43 -7.73 -6.70
C LEU A 55 9.46 -8.86 -6.60
N LEU A 56 9.03 -10.11 -6.39
CA LEU A 56 9.91 -11.28 -6.39
C LEU A 56 10.60 -11.48 -7.75
N ASN A 57 9.89 -11.29 -8.86
CA ASN A 57 10.48 -11.38 -10.19
C ASN A 57 11.51 -10.28 -10.44
N MET A 58 11.24 -9.04 -10.03
CA MET A 58 12.20 -7.93 -10.14
C MET A 58 13.45 -8.19 -9.29
N PHE A 59 13.30 -8.66 -8.05
CA PHE A 59 14.44 -9.02 -7.20
C PHE A 59 15.26 -10.18 -7.77
N ARG A 60 14.58 -11.19 -8.34
CA ARG A 60 15.24 -12.32 -9.00
C ARG A 60 16.02 -11.89 -10.25
N GLN A 61 15.53 -10.92 -11.01
CA GLN A 61 16.26 -10.36 -12.15
C GLN A 61 17.45 -9.50 -11.71
N TRP A 62 17.34 -8.78 -10.59
CA TRP A 62 18.40 -7.89 -10.10
C TRP A 62 19.57 -8.62 -9.44
N HIS A 63 19.34 -9.79 -8.83
CA HIS A 63 20.39 -10.65 -8.25
C HIS A 63 20.91 -11.73 -9.20
N GLY A 64 20.42 -11.79 -10.43
CA GLY A 64 20.74 -12.82 -11.43
C GLY A 64 21.70 -12.37 -12.55
N ALA A 65 22.45 -11.28 -12.37
CA ALA A 65 23.48 -10.81 -13.30
C ALA A 65 24.86 -10.87 -12.65
#